data_AF-A0A4P9W704-F1
#
_entry.id   AF-A0A4P9W704-F1
#
_cell.length_a   1.000
_cell.length_b   1.000
_cell.length_c   1.000
_cell.angle_alpha   90.00
_cell.angle_beta   90.00
_cell.angle_gamma   90.00
#
_symmetry.space_group_name_H-M   'P 1'
#
loop_
_entity.id
_entity.type
_entity.pdbx_description
1 polymer ?
#
loop_
_entity_poly.entity_id
_entity_poly.type
_entity_poly.pdbx_seq_one_letter_code
_entity_poly.pdbx_strand_id
1 'polypeptide(L)'
;MTESIRPLIVGADVPDRKSLIFLKGPVAKGFGRGGKELGIPTANLPEEVAEVAGKTLETGIHYGWASVGTSPVVYPMVMSFGWNPYYKNEKRSAEVHIMHPFDNDFYGEELRVIVVGYIRPEADYTSLGKELTWLTHPRH
;
A
#
# COMPACT_ATOMS: atom_id res chain seq x y z
N MET A 1 6.06 -6.90 -28.13
CA MET A 1 5.81 -6.85 -26.68
C MET A 1 6.86 -5.94 -26.08
N THR A 2 6.54 -4.68 -25.86
CA THR A 2 7.45 -3.73 -25.20
C THR A 2 7.42 -4.02 -23.70
N GLU A 3 8.50 -4.57 -23.16
CA GLU A 3 8.68 -4.65 -21.71
C GLU A 3 8.53 -3.24 -21.14
N SER A 4 7.57 -3.07 -20.23
CA SER A 4 7.40 -1.83 -19.48
C SER A 4 8.64 -1.65 -18.60
N ILE A 5 9.53 -0.76 -19.03
CA ILE A 5 10.73 -0.39 -18.28
C ILE A 5 10.24 0.35 -17.04
N ARG A 6 10.20 -0.35 -15.90
CA ARG A 6 9.91 0.27 -14.61
C ARG A 6 11.07 1.24 -14.30
N PRO A 7 10.79 2.53 -14.06
CA PRO A 7 11.84 3.47 -13.70
C PRO A 7 12.49 3.03 -12.37
N LEU A 8 13.82 3.14 -12.28
CA LEU A 8 14.58 2.79 -11.06
C LEU A 8 14.29 3.77 -9.91
N ILE A 9 13.91 5.00 -10.25
CA ILE A 9 13.63 6.11 -9.33
C ILE A 9 12.29 6.72 -9.72
N VAL A 10 11.47 7.05 -8.73
CA VAL A 10 10.13 7.59 -8.90
C VAL A 10 9.95 8.83 -8.04
N GLY A 11 9.41 9.90 -8.63
CA GLY A 11 9.14 11.17 -7.96
C GLY A 11 10.31 12.15 -8.05
N ALA A 12 10.14 13.32 -7.44
CA ALA A 12 11.20 14.33 -7.33
C ALA A 12 12.13 14.03 -6.15
N ASP A 13 13.36 14.57 -6.17
CA ASP A 13 14.35 14.40 -5.09
C ASP A 13 13.84 14.88 -3.72
N VAL A 14 12.94 15.87 -3.72
CA VAL A 14 12.28 16.39 -2.53
C VAL A 14 10.76 16.31 -2.73
N PRO A 15 10.01 15.70 -1.79
CA PRO A 15 8.56 15.68 -1.88
C PRO A 15 7.99 17.10 -1.85
N ASP A 16 7.04 17.40 -2.74
CA ASP A 16 6.26 18.62 -2.61
C ASP A 16 5.39 18.52 -1.35
N ARG A 17 5.64 19.39 -0.36
CA ARG A 17 4.88 19.40 0.89
C ARG A 17 3.39 19.63 0.64
N LYS A 18 3.00 20.30 -0.46
CA LYS A 18 1.60 20.53 -0.81
C LYS A 18 0.90 19.28 -1.34
N SER A 19 1.65 18.25 -1.74
CA SER A 19 1.09 16.99 -2.27
C SER A 19 1.09 15.85 -1.24
N LEU A 20 1.52 16.10 0.00
CA LEU A 20 1.48 15.07 1.05
C LEU A 20 0.03 14.79 1.47
N ILE A 21 -0.35 13.51 1.46
CA ILE A 21 -1.67 13.07 1.90
C ILE A 21 -1.53 12.32 3.22
N PHE A 22 -2.28 12.78 4.23
CA PHE A 22 -2.27 12.20 5.57
C PHE A 22 -3.53 11.38 5.78
N LEU A 23 -3.35 10.08 6.07
CA LEU A 23 -4.43 9.16 6.35
C LEU A 23 -4.27 8.60 7.76
N LYS A 24 -5.38 8.37 8.46
CA LYS A 24 -5.35 7.67 9.75
C LYS A 24 -6.63 6.88 9.98
N GLY A 25 -6.51 5.76 10.68
CA GLY A 25 -7.65 4.97 11.12
C GLY A 25 -7.23 3.66 11.77
N PRO A 26 -8.14 2.99 12.49
CA PRO A 26 -7.84 1.68 13.07
C PRO A 26 -7.57 0.66 11.97
N VAL A 27 -6.58 -0.21 12.18
CA VAL A 27 -6.24 -1.27 11.23
C VAL A 27 -7.40 -2.26 11.13
N ALA A 28 -8.00 -2.32 9.94
CA ALA A 28 -9.09 -3.23 9.62
C ALA A 28 -8.56 -4.58 9.12
N LYS A 29 -9.38 -5.62 9.27
CA LYS A 29 -9.13 -6.93 8.65
C LYS A 29 -9.48 -6.85 7.17
N GLY A 30 -8.54 -7.22 6.30
CA GLY A 30 -8.79 -7.39 4.88
C GLY A 30 -9.44 -8.74 4.55
N PHE A 31 -9.64 -9.01 3.26
CA PHE A 31 -10.28 -10.24 2.76
C PHE A 31 -9.33 -11.45 2.63
N GLY A 32 -8.10 -11.34 3.14
CA GLY A 32 -7.21 -12.48 3.37
C GLY A 32 -6.63 -13.19 2.14
N ARG A 33 -6.53 -12.51 0.98
CA ARG A 33 -6.15 -13.17 -0.30
C ARG A 33 -4.85 -12.73 -0.97
N GLY A 34 -3.97 -12.02 -0.27
CA GLY A 34 -2.66 -11.62 -0.84
C GLY A 34 -1.53 -11.64 0.19
N GLY A 35 -1.69 -10.95 1.31
CA GLY A 35 -0.61 -10.81 2.29
C GLY A 35 -0.23 -12.11 3.03
N LYS A 36 -1.20 -12.93 3.44
CA LYS A 36 -0.90 -14.18 4.18
C LYS A 36 -0.32 -15.31 3.32
N GLU A 37 -0.72 -15.42 2.06
CA GLU A 37 -0.19 -16.43 1.14
C GLU A 37 1.19 -16.07 0.58
N LEU A 38 1.53 -14.77 0.51
CA LEU A 38 2.83 -14.27 0.10
C LEU A 38 3.80 -13.99 1.28
N GLY A 39 3.33 -14.14 2.53
CA GLY A 39 4.11 -13.86 3.74
C GLY A 39 4.35 -12.36 4.01
N ILE A 40 3.57 -11.48 3.39
CA ILE A 40 3.70 -10.03 3.46
C ILE A 40 2.54 -9.48 4.31
N PRO A 41 2.74 -9.17 5.60
CA PRO A 41 1.68 -8.62 6.44
C PRO A 41 1.22 -7.26 5.90
N THR A 42 -0.10 -7.09 5.73
CA THR A 42 -0.73 -5.86 5.26
C THR A 42 -1.78 -5.36 6.25
N ALA A 43 -1.87 -4.04 6.36
CA ALA A 43 -2.80 -3.33 7.20
C ALA A 43 -3.79 -2.56 6.32
N ASN A 44 -5.09 -2.80 6.49
CA ASN A 44 -6.12 -2.10 5.72
C ASN A 44 -6.57 -0.87 6.51
N LEU A 45 -6.66 0.28 5.84
CA LEU A 45 -7.36 1.44 6.40
C LEU A 45 -8.88 1.23 6.29
N PRO A 46 -9.68 1.86 7.18
CA PRO A 46 -11.13 1.80 7.09
C PRO A 46 -11.65 2.30 5.75
N GLU A 47 -12.78 1.76 5.31
CA GLU A 47 -13.42 2.13 4.05
C GLU A 47 -13.70 3.63 3.97
N GLU A 48 -14.15 4.24 5.06
CA GLU A 48 -14.46 5.67 5.12
C GLU A 48 -13.20 6.53 4.89
N VAL A 49 -12.04 6.03 5.36
CA VAL A 49 -10.74 6.68 5.14
C VAL A 49 -10.33 6.53 3.66
N ALA A 50 -10.52 5.35 3.07
CA ALA A 50 -10.23 5.11 1.66
C ALA A 50 -11.13 5.95 0.72
N GLU A 51 -12.41 6.10 1.05
CA GLU A 51 -13.35 6.92 0.29
C GLU A 51 -12.97 8.40 0.32
N VAL A 52 -12.58 8.92 1.50
CA VAL A 52 -12.08 10.29 1.62
C VAL A 52 -10.78 10.48 0.83
N ALA A 53 -9.84 9.53 0.95
CA ALA A 53 -8.57 9.55 0.21
C ALA A 53 -8.79 9.63 -1.30
N GLY A 54 -9.81 8.96 -1.82
CA GLY A 54 -10.07 8.89 -3.26
C GLY A 54 -10.59 10.18 -3.90
N LYS A 55 -10.79 11.24 -3.11
CA LYS A 55 -11.02 12.61 -3.61
C LYS A 55 -9.72 13.29 -4.06
N THR A 56 -8.58 12.81 -3.57
CA THR A 56 -7.26 13.43 -3.82
C THR A 56 -6.24 12.46 -4.36
N LEU A 57 -6.37 11.17 -4.03
CA LEU A 57 -5.42 10.13 -4.39
C LEU A 57 -5.86 9.38 -5.65
N GLU A 58 -4.96 9.25 -6.61
CA GLU A 58 -5.16 8.42 -7.80
C GLU A 58 -5.06 6.93 -7.46
N THR A 59 -5.81 6.08 -8.17
CA THR A 59 -5.70 4.63 -8.02
C THR A 59 -4.32 4.14 -8.49
N GLY A 60 -3.68 3.29 -7.70
CA GLY A 60 -2.35 2.79 -7.98
C GLY A 60 -1.58 2.39 -6.73
N ILE A 61 -0.29 2.16 -6.94
CA ILE A 61 0.67 1.89 -5.87
C ILE A 61 1.35 3.19 -5.48
N HIS A 62 1.33 3.48 -4.20
CA HIS A 62 1.94 4.66 -3.59
C HIS A 62 3.02 4.26 -2.59
N TYR A 63 3.89 5.20 -2.22
CA TYR A 63 4.87 5.03 -1.16
C TYR A 63 4.81 6.16 -0.14
N GLY A 64 5.34 5.87 1.04
CA GLY A 64 5.48 6.89 2.07
C GLY A 64 5.90 6.31 3.40
N TRP A 65 5.33 6.84 4.48
CA TRP A 65 5.69 6.52 5.85
C TRP A 65 4.47 6.11 6.66
N ALA A 66 4.66 5.18 7.59
CA ALA A 66 3.63 4.69 8.49
C ALA A 66 4.11 4.64 9.95
N SER A 67 3.19 4.84 10.89
CA SER A 67 3.37 4.52 12.31
C SER A 67 2.12 3.82 12.85
N VAL A 68 2.28 3.00 13.89
CA VAL A 68 1.23 2.14 14.44
C VAL A 68 1.06 2.41 15.94
N GLY A 69 -0.19 2.49 16.40
CA GLY A 69 -0.54 2.62 17.82
C GLY A 69 0.05 3.88 18.43
N THR A 70 0.66 3.76 19.62
CA THR A 70 1.34 4.87 20.31
C THR A 70 2.84 4.94 20.02
N SER A 71 3.36 4.08 19.13
CA SER A 71 4.79 4.04 18.81
C SER A 71 5.26 5.35 18.17
N PRO A 72 6.38 5.92 18.63
CA PRO A 72 6.99 7.09 17.98
C PRO A 72 7.78 6.71 16.72
N VAL A 73 7.95 5.42 16.43
CA VAL A 73 8.74 4.94 15.30
C VAL A 73 7.94 5.03 14.00
N VAL A 74 8.58 5.56 12.97
CA VAL A 74 8.04 5.62 11.61
C VAL A 74 8.80 4.65 10.70
N TYR A 75 8.05 3.96 9.85
CA TYR A 75 8.58 2.96 8.92
C TYR A 75 8.23 3.32 7.49
N PRO A 76 9.11 3.01 6.52
CA PRO A 76 8.76 3.11 5.12
C PRO A 76 7.62 2.12 4.81
N MET A 77 6.74 2.52 3.90
CA MET A 77 5.60 1.70 3.48
C MET A 77 5.33 1.86 1.99
N VAL A 78 4.63 0.87 1.45
CA VAL A 78 3.92 0.97 0.17
C VAL A 78 2.42 0.78 0.40
N MET A 79 1.59 1.42 -0.41
CA MET A 79 0.14 1.33 -0.30
C MET A 79 -0.48 1.03 -1.66
N SER A 80 -1.31 0.00 -1.74
CA SER A 80 -2.23 -0.21 -2.86
C SER A 80 -3.50 0.58 -2.59
N PHE A 81 -3.87 1.47 -3.52
CA PHE A 81 -5.10 2.25 -3.45
C PHE A 81 -5.93 2.02 -4.70
N GLY A 82 -7.13 1.47 -4.54
CA GLY A 82 -7.87 0.93 -5.67
C GLY A 82 -9.34 0.68 -5.40
N TRP A 83 -10.07 0.32 -6.46
CA TRP A 83 -11.45 -0.14 -6.35
C TRP A 83 -11.50 -1.60 -5.92
N ASN A 84 -12.43 -1.93 -5.03
CA ASN A 84 -12.60 -3.28 -4.53
C ASN A 84 -13.58 -4.08 -5.42
N PRO A 85 -13.12 -5.13 -6.15
CA PRO A 85 -13.98 -5.93 -7.02
C PRO A 85 -15.10 -6.68 -6.30
N TYR A 86 -14.88 -7.02 -5.02
CA TYR A 86 -15.86 -7.76 -4.21
C TYR A 86 -17.08 -6.91 -3.84
N TYR A 87 -16.93 -5.60 -3.85
CA TYR A 87 -18.02 -4.65 -3.67
C TYR A 87 -18.48 -4.06 -5.01
N LYS A 88 -18.46 -4.87 -6.08
CA LYS A 88 -18.87 -4.46 -7.43
C LYS A 88 -18.13 -3.19 -7.93
N ASN A 89 -16.91 -2.94 -7.44
CA ASN A 89 -16.16 -1.71 -7.67
C ASN A 89 -16.90 -0.42 -7.25
N GLU A 90 -17.78 -0.50 -6.26
CA GLU A 90 -18.46 0.68 -5.70
C GLU A 90 -17.71 1.29 -4.52
N LYS A 91 -16.75 0.55 -3.95
CA LYS A 91 -15.98 0.95 -2.76
C LYS A 91 -14.50 0.92 -3.03
N ARG A 92 -13.78 1.90 -2.48
CA ARG A 92 -12.32 1.94 -2.51
C ARG A 92 -11.69 1.20 -1.34
N SER A 93 -10.47 0.72 -1.55
CA SER A 93 -9.63 0.09 -0.54
C SER A 93 -8.24 0.71 -0.51
N ALA A 94 -7.69 0.84 0.69
CA ALA A 94 -6.33 1.30 0.94
C ALA A 94 -5.59 0.24 1.78
N GLU A 95 -4.76 -0.57 1.12
CA GLU A 95 -3.99 -1.65 1.73
C GLU A 95 -2.53 -1.22 1.87
N VAL A 96 -2.05 -1.13 3.10
CA VAL A 96 -0.72 -0.63 3.45
C VAL A 96 0.18 -1.80 3.82
N HIS A 97 1.31 -1.93 3.13
CA HIS A 97 2.40 -2.81 3.53
C HIS A 97 3.52 -1.98 4.17
N ILE A 98 3.71 -2.17 5.47
CA ILE A 98 4.79 -1.54 6.23
C ILE A 98 6.05 -2.40 6.07
N MET A 99 7.16 -1.80 5.64
CA MET A 99 8.43 -2.49 5.41
C MET A 99 9.19 -2.72 6.74
N HIS A 100 8.53 -3.34 7.69
CA HIS A 100 9.06 -3.69 9.01
C HIS A 100 8.38 -4.99 9.51
N PRO A 101 9.15 -5.98 9.99
CA PRO A 101 8.57 -7.16 10.60
C PRO A 101 7.97 -6.80 11.96
N PHE A 102 6.72 -7.21 12.19
CA PHE A 102 6.07 -7.11 13.49
C PHE A 102 5.93 -8.51 14.09
N ASP A 103 6.19 -8.64 15.39
CA ASP A 103 6.06 -9.92 16.10
C ASP A 103 4.61 -10.38 16.26
N ASN A 104 3.68 -9.42 16.23
CA ASN A 104 2.25 -9.66 16.45
C ASN A 104 1.40 -8.87 15.46
N ASP A 105 0.20 -9.39 15.19
CA ASP A 105 -0.85 -8.64 14.50
C ASP A 105 -1.26 -7.41 15.34
N PHE A 106 -1.60 -6.31 14.67
CA PHE A 106 -1.97 -5.03 15.30
C PHE A 106 -3.33 -4.53 14.79
N TYR A 107 -4.29 -5.44 14.58
CA TYR A 107 -5.66 -5.08 14.23
C TYR A 107 -6.29 -4.19 15.30
N GLY A 108 -7.02 -3.17 14.87
CA GLY A 108 -7.66 -2.19 15.77
C GLY A 108 -6.75 -1.07 16.24
N GLU A 109 -5.42 -1.24 16.18
CA GLU A 109 -4.47 -0.15 16.47
C GLU A 109 -4.60 0.97 15.45
N GLU A 110 -4.36 2.22 15.89
CA GLU A 110 -4.37 3.35 14.97
C GLU A 110 -3.16 3.28 14.03
N LEU A 111 -3.42 3.15 12.74
CA LEU A 111 -2.43 3.33 11.69
C LEU A 111 -2.45 4.78 11.24
N ARG A 112 -1.29 5.43 11.21
CA ARG A 112 -1.09 6.76 10.64
C ARG A 112 -0.16 6.65 9.45
N VAL A 113 -0.56 7.24 8.34
CA VAL A 113 0.11 7.15 7.04
C VAL A 113 0.34 8.54 6.47
N ILE A 114 1.55 8.76 5.94
CA ILE A 114 1.89 9.90 5.10
C ILE A 114 2.20 9.34 3.72
N VAL A 115 1.34 9.62 2.74
CA VAL A 115 1.60 9.29 1.33
C VAL A 115 2.47 10.39 0.73
N VAL A 116 3.60 9.99 0.16
CA VAL A 116 4.65 10.88 -0.33
C VAL A 116 4.67 10.93 -1.85
N GLY A 117 4.36 9.82 -2.52
CA GLY A 117 4.35 9.78 -3.97
C GLY A 117 3.71 8.53 -4.55
N TYR A 118 3.50 8.60 -5.86
CA TYR A 118 2.91 7.55 -6.69
C TYR A 118 4.00 6.74 -7.41
N ILE A 119 3.94 5.41 -7.34
CA ILE A 119 4.86 4.48 -8.03
C ILE A 119 4.36 4.15 -9.43
N ARG A 120 3.13 3.64 -9.54
CA ARG A 120 2.58 3.07 -10.79
C ARG A 120 1.08 2.77 -10.67
N PRO A 121 0.38 2.49 -11.78
CA PRO A 121 -0.98 1.97 -11.74
C PRO A 121 -1.07 0.61 -11.07
N GLU A 122 -2.26 0.23 -10.60
CA GLU A 122 -2.55 -1.16 -10.22
C GLU A 122 -2.36 -2.06 -11.44
N ALA A 123 -1.78 -3.24 -11.24
CA ALA A 123 -1.64 -4.21 -12.32
C ALA A 123 -2.82 -5.18 -12.29
N ASP A 124 -3.42 -5.44 -13.45
CA ASP A 124 -4.44 -6.46 -13.62
C ASP A 124 -3.80 -7.85 -13.55
N TYR A 125 -3.65 -8.39 -12.34
CA TYR A 125 -3.18 -9.77 -12.14
C TYR A 125 -4.32 -10.75 -12.42
N THR A 126 -4.69 -10.92 -13.69
CA THR A 126 -5.64 -11.95 -14.14
C THR A 126 -5.08 -13.38 -14.10
N SER A 127 -3.86 -13.59 -13.60
CA SER A 127 -3.41 -14.93 -13.17
C SER A 127 -2.23 -14.82 -12.21
N LEU A 128 -2.39 -15.40 -11.01
CA LEU A 128 -1.43 -15.44 -9.90
C LEU A 128 -0.07 -16.13 -10.20
N GLY A 129 0.25 -16.42 -11.46
CA GLY A 129 1.23 -17.45 -11.81
C GLY A 129 2.65 -17.01 -12.17
N LYS A 130 3.00 -15.72 -12.25
CA LYS A 130 4.26 -15.35 -12.95
C LYS A 130 5.17 -14.26 -12.41
N GLU A 131 4.92 -13.65 -11.25
CA GLU A 131 5.78 -12.55 -10.77
C GLU A 131 6.21 -12.68 -9.30
N LEU A 132 6.69 -13.86 -8.89
CA LEU A 132 7.38 -14.04 -7.60
C LEU A 132 8.87 -14.36 -7.73
N THR A 133 9.41 -14.43 -8.95
CA THR A 133 10.81 -14.80 -9.17
C THR A 133 11.80 -13.67 -8.82
N TRP A 134 11.34 -12.43 -8.64
CA TRP A 134 12.22 -11.25 -8.44
C TRP A 134 12.52 -10.90 -6.98
N LEU A 135 11.74 -11.37 -6.00
CA LEU A 135 11.97 -11.07 -4.58
C LEU A 135 12.91 -12.07 -3.87
N THR A 136 13.27 -13.17 -4.52
CA THR A 136 14.03 -14.28 -3.90
C THR A 136 15.42 -14.54 -4.49
N HIS A 137 15.86 -13.77 -5.50
CA HIS A 137 17.18 -13.97 -6.12
C HIS A 137 18.06 -12.73 -5.95
N PRO A 138 18.96 -12.68 -4.95
CA PRO A 138 20.08 -11.76 -5.00
C PRO A 138 20.96 -12.19 -6.19
N ARG A 139 21.01 -11.38 -7.25
CA ARG A 139 22.00 -11.60 -8.29
C ARG A 139 23.38 -11.22 -7.72
N HIS A 140 24.24 -12.23 -7.67
CA HIS A 140 25.69 -12.07 -7.55
C HIS A 140 26.25 -11.19 -8.67
#